data_AF-A0A8H3IJQ0-F1
#
_entry.id   AF-A0A8H3IJQ0-F1
#
_cell.length_a   1.000
_cell.length_b   1.000
_cell.length_c   1.000
_cell.angle_alpha   90.00
_cell.angle_beta   90.00
_cell.angle_gamma   90.00
#
_symmetry.space_group_name_H-M   'P 1'
#
loop_
_entity.id
_entity.type
_entity.pdbx_description
1 polymer ?
#
loop_
_entity_poly.entity_id
_entity_poly.type
_entity_poly.pdbx_seq_one_letter_code
_entity_poly.pdbx_strand_id
1 'polypeptide(L)'
;MKMLTSGLFEAHESAAFLAWHRYFIHIYERKLKEQCGYTGVLTYWDWGLDWEDITTSPVWDGETGFGGDGNPRKGESIAQGHCIENGPFTELEVPYFDMIYHPHCLSRGFQSGQGLKNLSSKLSPEALDNILESRDYDTFNLGLEHGAHLAVPRSLFKKDAVADVKEDITSPDYSKASPGYRREVTDKELASPDYSKASPVIGGR
;
A
#
# COMPACT_ATOMS: atom_id res chain seq x y z
N MET A 1 -5.05 -26.03 -18.45
CA MET A 1 -4.54 -24.67 -18.69
C MET A 1 -4.54 -23.95 -17.35
N LYS A 2 -3.37 -23.62 -16.79
CA LYS A 2 -3.22 -23.05 -15.43
C LYS A 2 -3.83 -21.64 -15.38
N MET A 3 -4.84 -21.43 -14.53
CA MET A 3 -5.24 -20.10 -14.02
C MET A 3 -4.67 -19.95 -12.62
N LEU A 4 -3.44 -19.46 -12.46
CA LEU A 4 -2.89 -18.96 -11.19
C LEU A 4 -1.63 -18.14 -11.54
N THR A 5 -1.74 -16.82 -11.73
CA THR A 5 -0.58 -15.88 -11.72
C THR A 5 -0.91 -14.38 -11.77
N SER A 6 -2.17 -13.92 -11.83
CA SER A 6 -2.46 -12.51 -12.14
C SER A 6 -3.16 -11.71 -11.02
N GLY A 7 -2.84 -11.94 -9.75
CA GLY A 7 -3.38 -11.09 -8.66
C GLY A 7 -2.60 -9.78 -8.44
N LEU A 8 -1.32 -9.75 -8.81
CA LEU A 8 -0.44 -8.59 -8.60
C LEU A 8 -0.76 -7.40 -9.51
N PHE A 9 -1.24 -7.65 -10.74
CA PHE A 9 -1.59 -6.60 -11.70
C PHE A 9 -2.97 -5.95 -11.45
N GLU A 10 -3.79 -6.49 -10.55
CA GLU A 10 -5.13 -5.95 -10.30
C GLU A 10 -5.12 -4.87 -9.21
N ALA A 11 -4.28 -5.03 -8.17
CA ALA A 11 -4.25 -4.11 -7.04
C ALA A 11 -3.45 -2.82 -7.32
N HIS A 12 -2.49 -2.85 -8.25
CA HIS A 12 -1.53 -1.77 -8.53
C HIS A 12 -1.33 -1.63 -10.05
N GLU A 13 -0.93 -0.43 -10.50
CA GLU A 13 -0.72 -0.09 -11.93
C GLU A 13 -1.96 -0.40 -12.79
N SER A 14 -3.15 -0.25 -12.19
CA SER A 14 -4.41 -0.69 -12.77
C SER A 14 -5.51 0.34 -12.51
N ALA A 15 -6.53 0.36 -13.38
CA ALA A 15 -7.72 1.17 -13.16
C ALA A 15 -8.49 0.80 -11.87
N ALA A 16 -8.27 -0.42 -11.34
CA ALA A 16 -8.91 -0.90 -10.13
C ALA A 16 -8.15 -0.51 -8.85
N PHE A 17 -6.94 0.07 -8.92
CA PHE A 17 -6.08 0.39 -7.77
C PHE A 17 -6.85 1.00 -6.58
N LEU A 18 -7.58 2.09 -6.80
CA LEU A 18 -8.33 2.78 -5.73
C LEU A 18 -9.51 1.96 -5.19
N ALA A 19 -10.28 1.33 -6.09
CA ALA A 19 -11.46 0.55 -5.71
C ALA A 19 -11.05 -0.72 -4.94
N TRP A 20 -9.99 -1.38 -5.39
CA TRP A 20 -9.43 -2.58 -4.78
C TRP A 20 -8.94 -2.28 -3.36
N HIS A 21 -8.11 -1.24 -3.18
CA HIS A 21 -7.62 -0.85 -1.85
C HIS A 21 -8.73 -0.37 -0.92
N ARG A 22 -9.72 0.38 -1.42
CA ARG A 22 -10.90 0.76 -0.64
C ARG A 22 -11.66 -0.47 -0.13
N TYR A 23 -11.87 -1.46 -0.99
CA TYR A 23 -12.58 -2.69 -0.60
C TYR A 23 -11.75 -3.55 0.35
N PHE A 24 -10.42 -3.64 0.16
CA PHE A 24 -9.51 -4.31 1.07
C PHE A 24 -9.59 -3.72 2.49
N ILE A 25 -9.49 -2.39 2.61
CA ILE A 25 -9.59 -1.68 3.88
C ILE A 25 -10.97 -1.86 4.52
N HIS A 26 -12.05 -1.85 3.72
CA HIS A 26 -13.39 -2.13 4.21
C HIS A 26 -13.50 -3.53 4.83
N ILE A 27 -12.96 -4.56 4.16
CA ILE A 27 -12.93 -5.94 4.71
C ILE A 27 -12.12 -5.98 6.01
N TYR A 28 -10.96 -5.32 6.06
CA TYR A 28 -10.14 -5.24 7.27
C TYR A 28 -10.91 -4.62 8.44
N GLU A 29 -11.56 -3.47 8.24
CA GLU A 29 -12.39 -2.83 9.26
C GLU A 29 -13.51 -3.77 9.71
N ARG A 30 -14.23 -4.43 8.78
CA ARG A 30 -15.28 -5.37 9.18
C ARG A 30 -14.74 -6.51 10.02
N LYS A 31 -13.56 -7.06 9.69
CA LYS A 31 -12.96 -8.16 10.47
C LYS A 31 -12.58 -7.71 11.87
N LEU A 32 -12.04 -6.50 12.04
CA LEU A 32 -11.80 -5.93 13.37
C LEU A 32 -13.10 -5.85 14.20
N LYS A 33 -14.20 -5.40 13.59
CA LYS A 33 -15.50 -5.27 14.27
C LYS A 33 -16.12 -6.64 14.60
N GLU A 34 -16.16 -7.54 13.62
CA GLU A 34 -16.80 -8.85 13.70
C GLU A 34 -16.03 -9.84 14.59
N GLN A 35 -14.69 -9.82 14.58
CA GLN A 35 -13.86 -10.86 15.20
C GLN A 35 -13.11 -10.38 16.44
N CYS A 36 -12.79 -9.10 16.53
CA CYS A 36 -12.02 -8.53 17.63
C CYS A 36 -12.85 -7.62 18.54
N GLY A 37 -14.12 -7.37 18.22
CA GLY A 37 -15.00 -6.51 18.99
C GLY A 37 -14.63 -5.02 18.91
N TYR A 38 -13.90 -4.60 17.87
CA TYR A 38 -13.55 -3.19 17.67
C TYR A 38 -14.82 -2.36 17.47
N THR A 39 -15.02 -1.32 18.29
CA THR A 39 -16.20 -0.43 18.19
C THR A 39 -15.87 0.93 17.57
N GLY A 40 -14.60 1.18 17.28
CA GLY A 40 -14.14 2.44 16.69
C GLY A 40 -14.42 2.53 15.18
N VAL A 41 -13.90 3.61 14.61
CA VAL A 41 -13.81 3.81 13.16
C VAL A 41 -12.37 3.62 12.75
N LEU A 42 -12.16 3.09 11.54
CA LEU A 42 -10.80 2.94 11.05
C LEU A 42 -10.11 4.31 10.94
N THR A 43 -8.93 4.43 11.52
CA THR A 43 -8.11 5.64 11.50
C THR A 43 -7.39 5.77 10.16
N TYR A 44 -7.12 7.02 9.76
CA TYR A 44 -6.24 7.33 8.63
C TYR A 44 -5.04 8.15 9.13
N TRP A 45 -3.98 8.15 8.33
CA TRP A 45 -2.82 9.00 8.58
C TRP A 45 -2.79 10.12 7.56
N ASP A 46 -2.89 11.36 8.04
CA ASP A 46 -2.74 12.56 7.22
C ASP A 46 -1.26 12.90 7.01
N TRP A 47 -0.64 12.28 6.00
CA TRP A 47 0.76 12.50 5.67
C TRP A 47 1.07 13.96 5.31
N GLY A 48 0.07 14.73 4.89
CA GLY A 48 0.22 16.14 4.53
C GLY A 48 0.59 17.02 5.73
N LEU A 49 0.35 16.55 6.96
CA LEU A 49 0.78 17.25 8.19
C LEU A 49 2.23 16.96 8.55
N ASP A 50 2.75 15.80 8.13
CA ASP A 50 4.09 15.31 8.46
C ASP A 50 5.04 15.37 7.26
N TRP A 51 4.64 16.00 6.16
CA TRP A 51 5.32 15.87 4.87
C TRP A 51 6.77 16.34 4.85
N GLU A 52 7.18 17.26 5.73
CA GLU A 52 8.56 17.77 5.78
C GLU A 52 9.54 16.70 6.27
N ASP A 53 9.09 15.89 7.24
CA ASP A 53 9.82 14.74 7.77
C ASP A 53 8.84 13.71 8.32
N ILE A 54 8.41 12.82 7.43
CA ILE A 54 7.44 11.77 7.74
C ILE A 54 7.95 10.79 8.82
N THR A 55 9.26 10.73 9.05
CA THR A 55 9.88 9.84 10.04
C THR A 55 9.72 10.35 11.48
N THR A 56 9.29 11.60 11.63
CA THR A 56 9.03 12.24 12.93
C THR A 56 7.55 12.28 13.32
N SER A 57 6.67 11.72 12.47
CA SER A 57 5.23 11.67 12.70
C SER A 57 4.87 11.05 14.06
N PRO A 58 3.83 11.56 14.76
CA PRO A 58 3.30 10.92 15.97
C PRO A 58 2.75 9.51 15.73
N VAL A 59 2.51 9.11 14.47
CA VAL A 59 2.20 7.72 14.11
C VAL A 59 3.29 6.75 14.58
N TRP A 60 4.53 7.22 14.75
CA TRP A 60 5.66 6.44 15.21
C TRP A 60 5.86 6.45 16.74
N ASP A 61 4.95 7.09 17.48
CA ASP A 61 5.00 7.07 18.94
C ASP A 61 4.91 5.64 19.48
N GLY A 62 5.65 5.37 20.55
CA GLY A 62 5.78 4.04 21.13
C GLY A 62 4.61 3.63 22.04
N GLU A 63 3.75 4.57 22.46
CA GLU A 63 2.62 4.29 23.34
C GLU A 63 1.28 4.44 22.63
N THR A 64 1.13 5.52 21.87
CA THR A 64 -0.10 5.92 21.18
C THR A 64 -0.08 5.63 19.68
N GLY A 65 1.10 5.31 19.13
CA GLY A 65 1.32 5.02 17.72
C GLY A 65 1.63 3.55 17.43
N PHE A 66 2.36 3.33 16.33
CA PHE A 66 2.71 2.02 15.78
C PHE A 66 4.18 1.63 16.05
N GLY A 67 4.87 2.34 16.94
CA GLY A 67 6.30 2.20 17.21
C GLY A 67 7.17 2.84 16.12
N GLY A 68 8.41 3.16 16.46
CA GLY A 68 9.35 3.89 15.62
C GLY A 68 10.19 3.01 14.69
N ASP A 69 11.39 3.51 14.38
CA ASP A 69 12.36 2.85 13.50
C ASP A 69 12.95 1.58 14.12
N GLY A 70 13.53 0.73 13.27
CA GLY A 70 14.27 -0.45 13.71
C GLY A 70 15.62 -0.10 14.34
N ASN A 71 16.10 -0.94 15.26
CA ASN A 71 17.41 -0.72 15.89
C ASN A 71 18.58 -1.31 15.08
N PRO A 72 19.44 -0.49 14.45
CA PRO A 72 20.57 -0.98 13.66
C PRO A 72 21.62 -1.74 14.48
N ARG A 73 21.64 -1.61 15.80
CA ARG A 73 22.58 -2.32 16.69
C ARG A 73 22.22 -3.79 16.90
N LYS A 74 20.98 -4.19 16.59
CA LYS A 74 20.50 -5.58 16.71
C LYS A 74 20.71 -6.42 15.46
N GLY A 75 21.35 -5.86 14.44
CA GLY A 75 21.54 -6.50 13.14
C GLY A 75 20.36 -6.27 12.21
N GLU A 76 20.57 -6.57 10.94
CA GLU A 76 19.55 -6.47 9.89
C GLU A 76 18.52 -7.60 10.04
N SER A 77 17.26 -7.26 9.82
CA SER A 77 16.15 -8.21 9.69
C SER A 77 15.88 -8.43 8.20
N ILE A 78 14.73 -7.99 7.70
CA ILE A 78 14.39 -8.04 6.28
C ILE A 78 14.44 -6.65 5.67
N ALA A 79 14.60 -6.59 4.35
CA ALA A 79 14.54 -5.35 3.57
C ALA A 79 15.49 -4.25 4.07
N GLN A 80 16.71 -4.63 4.49
CA GLN A 80 17.74 -3.73 5.04
C GLN A 80 17.22 -2.86 6.21
N GLY A 81 16.13 -3.31 6.82
CA GLY A 81 15.58 -2.76 8.05
C GLY A 81 16.05 -3.56 9.25
N HIS A 82 15.55 -3.17 10.40
CA HIS A 82 15.86 -3.78 11.68
C HIS A 82 14.57 -3.97 12.47
N CYS A 83 14.58 -4.89 13.43
CA CYS A 83 13.43 -5.06 14.31
C CYS A 83 13.13 -3.78 15.08
N ILE A 84 11.86 -3.41 15.14
CA ILE A 84 11.39 -2.32 15.99
C ILE A 84 11.54 -2.69 17.47
N GLU A 85 11.72 -1.69 18.34
CA GLU A 85 11.98 -1.90 19.77
C GLU A 85 10.98 -1.24 20.72
N ASN A 86 9.99 -0.53 20.17
CA ASN A 86 8.93 0.09 20.93
C ASN A 86 7.61 -0.02 20.16
N GLY A 87 6.50 0.34 20.82
CA GLY A 87 5.17 0.21 20.22
C GLY A 87 4.49 -1.12 20.52
N PRO A 88 3.21 -1.23 20.18
CA PRO A 88 2.40 -2.42 20.44
C PRO A 88 2.75 -3.63 19.55
N PHE A 89 3.70 -3.49 18.60
CA PHE A 89 4.04 -4.50 17.60
C PHE A 89 5.45 -5.10 17.77
N THR A 90 6.14 -4.89 18.89
CA THR A 90 7.51 -5.44 19.09
C THR A 90 7.55 -6.96 19.05
N GLU A 91 6.48 -7.62 19.51
CA GLU A 91 6.35 -9.09 19.52
C GLU A 91 5.62 -9.64 18.28
N LEU A 92 5.30 -8.78 17.30
CA LEU A 92 4.64 -9.22 16.08
C LEU A 92 5.62 -10.01 15.19
N GLU A 93 5.32 -11.28 14.97
CA GLU A 93 5.96 -12.09 13.94
C GLU A 93 5.23 -11.91 12.60
N VAL A 94 5.90 -11.28 11.64
CA VAL A 94 5.42 -11.12 10.27
C VAL A 94 5.77 -12.39 9.47
N PRO A 95 4.78 -13.13 8.95
CA PRO A 95 5.02 -14.46 8.40
C PRO A 95 5.59 -14.48 6.98
N TYR A 96 5.43 -13.40 6.21
CA TYR A 96 5.78 -13.37 4.79
C TYR A 96 6.65 -12.16 4.42
N PHE A 97 7.61 -12.39 3.52
CA PHE A 97 8.32 -11.34 2.80
C PHE A 97 8.35 -11.69 1.31
N ASP A 98 7.97 -10.74 0.46
CA ASP A 98 7.85 -10.93 -1.01
C ASP A 98 7.07 -12.20 -1.40
N MET A 99 5.95 -12.43 -0.70
CA MET A 99 5.07 -13.62 -0.84
C MET A 99 5.70 -14.96 -0.41
N ILE A 100 6.94 -14.97 0.03
CA ILE A 100 7.64 -16.15 0.53
C ILE A 100 7.41 -16.25 2.04
N TYR A 101 7.07 -17.45 2.52
CA TYR A 101 7.00 -17.71 3.96
C TYR A 101 8.40 -17.55 4.55
N HIS A 102 8.57 -16.49 5.33
CA HIS A 102 9.83 -16.11 5.94
C HIS A 102 9.49 -15.36 7.24
N PRO A 103 9.21 -16.07 8.35
CA PRO A 103 8.90 -15.43 9.63
C PRO A 103 10.02 -14.51 10.10
N HIS A 104 9.67 -13.28 10.45
CA HIS A 104 10.60 -12.26 10.94
C HIS A 104 9.87 -11.26 11.84
N CYS A 105 10.61 -10.49 12.64
CA CYS A 105 10.03 -9.36 13.37
C CYS A 105 9.48 -8.29 12.41
N LEU A 106 8.61 -7.40 12.89
CA LEU A 106 8.29 -6.18 12.13
C LEU A 106 9.57 -5.35 11.91
N SER A 107 10.03 -5.33 10.66
CA SER A 107 11.27 -4.68 10.24
C SER A 107 10.98 -3.27 9.72
N ARG A 108 11.75 -2.26 10.16
CA ARG A 108 11.73 -0.89 9.63
C ARG A 108 13.14 -0.36 9.46
N GLY A 109 13.31 0.52 8.49
CA GLY A 109 14.56 1.22 8.24
C GLY A 109 14.27 2.58 7.61
N PHE A 110 14.06 3.58 8.45
CA PHE A 110 13.69 4.92 8.01
C PHE A 110 14.73 5.51 7.06
N GLN A 111 14.25 6.11 5.98
CA GLN A 111 15.07 6.89 5.05
C GLN A 111 15.62 8.12 5.76
N SER A 112 16.73 8.64 5.25
CA SER A 112 17.32 9.89 5.74
C SER A 112 17.95 10.69 4.62
N GLY A 113 18.32 11.94 4.93
CA GLY A 113 19.01 12.82 3.98
C GLY A 113 18.20 13.10 2.72
N GLN A 114 18.88 13.10 1.56
CA GLN A 114 18.24 13.46 0.29
C GLN A 114 17.19 12.43 -0.16
N GLY A 115 17.37 11.14 0.17
CA GLY A 115 16.41 10.09 -0.15
C GLY A 115 15.06 10.37 0.52
N LEU A 116 15.09 10.69 1.82
CA LEU A 116 13.90 11.08 2.56
C LEU A 116 13.28 12.36 2.00
N LYS A 117 14.08 13.41 1.74
CA LYS A 117 13.57 14.68 1.19
C LYS A 117 12.85 14.50 -0.15
N ASN A 118 13.37 13.66 -1.03
CA ASN A 118 12.76 13.38 -2.34
C ASN A 118 11.44 12.60 -2.24
N LEU A 119 11.29 11.74 -1.22
CA LEU A 119 10.04 11.01 -0.97
C LEU A 119 9.03 11.94 -0.30
N SER A 120 9.48 12.69 0.71
CA SER A 120 8.73 13.66 1.49
C SER A 120 8.11 14.76 0.61
N SER A 121 8.83 15.26 -0.39
CA SER A 121 8.30 16.28 -1.31
C SER A 121 7.07 15.81 -2.11
N LYS A 122 6.90 14.50 -2.33
CA LYS A 122 5.71 13.93 -2.99
C LYS A 122 4.45 13.97 -2.12
N LEU A 123 4.61 14.25 -0.83
CA LEU A 123 3.54 14.37 0.16
C LEU A 123 3.21 15.83 0.48
N SER A 124 3.95 16.78 -0.11
CA SER A 124 3.73 18.20 0.10
C SER A 124 2.32 18.63 -0.33
N PRO A 125 1.74 19.66 0.29
CA PRO A 125 0.45 20.20 -0.11
C PRO A 125 0.39 20.52 -1.62
N GLU A 126 1.45 21.13 -2.16
CA GLU A 126 1.55 21.42 -3.60
C GLU A 126 1.50 20.15 -4.47
N ALA A 127 2.20 19.08 -4.08
CA ALA A 127 2.16 17.83 -4.83
C ALA A 127 0.76 17.18 -4.79
N LEU A 128 0.09 17.25 -3.63
CA LEU A 128 -1.26 16.72 -3.46
C LEU A 128 -2.30 17.53 -4.24
N ASP A 129 -2.24 18.86 -4.18
CA ASP A 129 -3.13 19.76 -4.91
C ASP A 129 -3.03 19.51 -6.42
N ASN A 130 -1.81 19.39 -6.96
CA ASN A 130 -1.59 19.07 -8.37
C ASN A 130 -2.26 17.75 -8.81
N ILE A 131 -2.23 16.72 -7.95
CA ILE A 131 -2.90 15.45 -8.25
C ILE A 131 -4.42 15.61 -8.13
N LEU A 132 -4.92 16.25 -7.07
CA LEU A 132 -6.35 16.44 -6.82
C LEU A 132 -7.04 17.31 -7.87
N GLU A 133 -6.31 18.23 -8.50
CA GLU A 133 -6.81 19.06 -9.60
C GLU A 133 -6.84 18.33 -10.96
N SER A 134 -6.31 17.12 -11.03
CA SER A 134 -6.31 16.31 -12.26
C SER A 134 -7.74 15.98 -12.70
N ARG A 135 -8.03 16.25 -13.98
CA ARG A 135 -9.37 16.02 -14.56
C ARG A 135 -9.54 14.65 -15.21
N ASP A 136 -8.42 13.98 -15.47
CA ASP A 136 -8.36 12.67 -16.10
C ASP A 136 -8.10 11.60 -15.04
N TYR A 137 -8.88 10.51 -15.10
CA TYR A 137 -8.81 9.45 -14.09
C TYR A 137 -7.46 8.74 -14.11
N ASP A 138 -6.91 8.45 -15.29
CA ASP A 138 -5.63 7.73 -15.40
C ASP A 138 -4.49 8.57 -14.82
N THR A 139 -4.49 9.87 -15.11
CA THR A 139 -3.55 10.85 -14.55
C THR A 139 -3.67 10.93 -13.03
N PHE A 140 -4.89 11.00 -12.49
CA PHE A 140 -5.13 11.01 -11.05
C PHE A 140 -4.68 9.71 -10.38
N ASN A 141 -5.08 8.56 -10.96
CA ASN A 141 -4.82 7.23 -10.42
C ASN A 141 -3.32 6.92 -10.38
N LEU A 142 -2.63 7.08 -11.51
CA LEU A 142 -1.18 6.86 -11.60
C LEU A 142 -0.39 7.95 -10.85
N GLY A 143 -0.86 9.20 -10.87
CA GLY A 143 -0.23 10.29 -10.12
C GLY A 143 -0.25 10.04 -8.62
N LEU A 144 -1.39 9.60 -8.07
CA LEU A 144 -1.52 9.21 -6.68
C LEU A 144 -0.67 7.98 -6.34
N GLU A 145 -0.70 6.96 -7.21
CA GLU A 145 0.06 5.73 -7.04
C GLU A 145 1.59 5.98 -7.05
N HIS A 146 2.12 6.61 -8.10
CA HIS A 146 3.55 6.90 -8.24
C HIS A 146 4.05 8.05 -7.36
N GLY A 147 3.12 8.86 -6.86
CA GLY A 147 3.33 9.95 -5.92
C GLY A 147 3.29 9.49 -4.47
N ALA A 148 2.26 9.95 -3.75
CA ALA A 148 2.13 9.77 -2.31
C ALA A 148 2.07 8.30 -1.88
N HIS A 149 1.34 7.46 -2.62
CA HIS A 149 1.16 6.05 -2.28
C HIS A 149 2.49 5.30 -2.21
N LEU A 150 3.42 5.51 -3.17
CA LEU A 150 4.73 4.89 -3.11
C LEU A 150 5.72 5.63 -2.19
N ALA A 151 5.52 6.92 -1.93
CA ALA A 151 6.42 7.71 -1.10
C ALA A 151 6.43 7.25 0.37
N VAL A 152 5.23 7.00 0.93
CA VAL A 152 5.06 6.57 2.32
C VAL A 152 5.81 5.26 2.61
N PRO A 153 5.51 4.10 1.99
CA PRO A 153 6.21 2.85 2.31
C PRO A 153 7.71 2.93 2.01
N ARG A 154 8.13 3.65 0.95
CA ARG A 154 9.55 3.80 0.60
C ARG A 154 10.32 4.67 1.58
N SER A 155 9.64 5.51 2.38
CA SER A 155 10.29 6.26 3.46
C SER A 155 10.62 5.39 4.67
N LEU A 156 10.01 4.21 4.77
CA LEU A 156 10.11 3.30 5.92
C LEU A 156 11.06 2.12 5.70
N PHE A 157 11.58 1.96 4.47
CA PHE A 157 12.54 0.93 4.11
C PHE A 157 13.71 1.54 3.34
N LYS A 158 14.92 1.01 3.53
CA LYS A 158 16.11 1.46 2.79
C LYS A 158 16.04 0.98 1.34
N LYS A 159 16.45 1.85 0.42
CA LYS A 159 16.11 1.81 -1.01
C LYS A 159 16.67 0.59 -1.74
N ASP A 160 17.69 -0.06 -1.18
CA ASP A 160 18.36 -1.18 -1.82
C ASP A 160 17.72 -2.54 -1.46
N ALA A 161 16.75 -2.55 -0.53
CA ALA A 161 16.03 -3.73 -0.07
C ALA A 161 15.20 -4.46 -1.13
N VAL A 162 14.72 -3.72 -2.13
CA VAL A 162 13.92 -4.23 -3.25
C VAL A 162 14.78 -4.38 -4.51
N ALA A 163 16.01 -3.85 -4.50
CA ALA A 163 16.91 -3.84 -5.64
C ALA A 163 17.74 -5.13 -5.80
N ASP A 164 17.73 -6.02 -4.81
CA ASP A 164 18.36 -7.34 -4.90
C ASP A 164 17.47 -8.39 -5.59
N VAL A 165 16.22 -8.05 -5.93
CA VAL A 165 15.47 -8.74 -6.99
C VAL A 165 15.77 -8.03 -8.31
N LYS A 166 17.01 -8.16 -8.80
CA LYS A 166 17.31 -7.82 -10.19
C LYS A 166 16.68 -8.86 -11.09
N GLU A 167 15.56 -8.52 -11.71
CA GLU A 167 15.36 -8.69 -13.16
C GLU A 167 14.16 -7.85 -13.66
N ASP A 168 14.48 -6.89 -14.54
CA ASP A 168 13.73 -6.59 -15.76
C ASP A 168 12.36 -5.89 -15.70
N ILE A 169 12.21 -4.84 -14.89
CA ILE A 169 11.22 -3.79 -15.18
C ILE A 169 11.95 -2.49 -15.44
N THR A 170 12.36 -2.31 -16.70
CA THR A 170 12.51 -0.95 -17.22
C THR A 170 11.15 -0.26 -17.03
N SER A 171 11.14 0.87 -16.31
CA SER A 171 9.98 1.76 -16.28
C SER A 171 9.53 1.95 -17.73
N PRO A 172 8.26 1.63 -18.09
CA PRO A 172 7.80 1.89 -19.44
C PRO A 172 8.00 3.38 -19.74
N ASP A 173 8.65 3.67 -20.86
CA ASP A 173 8.74 5.01 -21.40
C ASP A 173 7.34 5.40 -21.91
N TYR A 174 6.50 5.93 -21.02
CA TYR A 174 5.13 6.34 -21.32
C TYR A 174 5.07 7.53 -22.30
N SER A 175 6.20 8.13 -22.68
CA SER A 175 6.26 9.10 -23.80
C SER A 175 6.04 8.45 -25.18
N LYS A 176 5.99 7.12 -25.25
CA LYS A 176 5.81 6.33 -26.48
C LYS A 176 4.55 5.45 -26.50
N ALA A 177 3.59 5.65 -25.59
CA ALA A 177 2.32 4.94 -25.66
C ALA A 177 1.55 5.35 -26.94
N SER A 178 1.55 4.49 -27.95
CA SER A 178 0.77 4.67 -29.18
C SER A 178 -0.73 4.79 -28.84
N PRO A 179 -1.46 5.73 -29.46
CA PRO A 179 -2.89 5.85 -29.25
C PRO A 179 -3.61 4.71 -29.95
N GLY A 180 -4.02 3.67 -29.20
CA GLY A 180 -4.89 2.65 -29.78
C GLY A 180 -4.91 1.31 -29.06
N TYR A 181 -5.68 1.23 -27.96
CA TYR A 181 -6.46 0.01 -27.72
C TYR A 181 -7.77 0.37 -27.02
N ARG A 182 -8.74 0.85 -27.81
CA ARG A 182 -10.15 0.83 -27.40
C ARG A 182 -10.65 -0.59 -27.66
N ARG A 183 -10.83 -1.38 -26.61
CA ARG A 183 -11.63 -2.62 -26.71
C ARG A 183 -13.09 -2.20 -26.78
N GLU A 184 -13.77 -2.49 -27.89
CA GLU A 184 -15.23 -2.38 -27.94
C GLU A 184 -15.82 -3.47 -27.04
N VAL A 185 -16.32 -3.07 -25.87
CA VAL A 185 -17.11 -3.94 -25.01
C VAL A 185 -18.49 -4.04 -25.66
N THR A 186 -18.86 -5.22 -26.14
CA THR A 186 -20.21 -5.46 -26.65
C THR A 186 -21.20 -5.59 -25.49
N ASP A 187 -22.45 -5.17 -25.68
CA ASP A 187 -23.51 -5.13 -24.66
C ASP A 187 -23.76 -6.47 -23.91
N LYS A 188 -23.19 -7.58 -24.37
CA LYS A 188 -23.25 -8.88 -23.68
C LYS A 188 -22.31 -9.01 -22.47
N GLU A 189 -21.24 -8.21 -22.38
CA GLU A 189 -20.32 -8.23 -21.23
C GLU A 189 -20.75 -7.28 -20.08
N LEU A 190 -21.74 -6.42 -20.31
CA LEU A 190 -22.30 -5.49 -19.32
C LEU A 190 -23.48 -6.07 -18.52
N ALA A 191 -23.84 -7.34 -18.74
CA ALA A 191 -24.93 -7.96 -17.99
C ALA A 191 -24.51 -8.17 -16.52
N SER A 192 -25.06 -7.34 -15.64
CA SER A 192 -24.96 -7.54 -14.18
C SER A 192 -25.56 -8.90 -13.78
N PRO A 193 -24.97 -9.64 -12.83
CA PRO A 193 -25.56 -10.88 -12.35
C PRO A 193 -26.97 -10.63 -11.77
N ASP A 194 -27.93 -11.48 -12.11
CA ASP A 194 -29.26 -11.48 -11.50
C ASP A 194 -29.19 -12.06 -10.07
N TYR A 195 -29.20 -11.18 -9.08
CA TYR A 195 -29.16 -11.54 -7.66
C TYR A 195 -30.52 -12.02 -7.10
N SER A 196 -31.56 -12.15 -7.93
CA SER A 196 -32.90 -12.59 -7.47
C SER A 196 -32.97 -14.06 -7.01
N LYS A 197 -31.89 -14.84 -7.18
CA LYS A 197 -31.82 -16.27 -6.82
C LYS A 197 -30.88 -16.61 -5.66
N ALA A 198 -30.31 -15.63 -4.97
CA ALA A 198 -29.50 -15.89 -3.78
C ALA A 198 -30.39 -16.17 -2.56
N SER A 199 -30.72 -17.43 -2.31
CA SER A 199 -31.37 -17.84 -1.04
C SER A 199 -30.38 -17.80 0.14
N PRO A 200 -30.81 -17.33 1.33
CA PRO A 200 -29.95 -17.28 2.51
C PRO A 200 -29.89 -18.65 3.19
N VAL A 201 -28.70 -19.25 3.27
CA VAL A 201 -28.46 -20.37 4.19
C VAL A 201 -28.06 -19.80 5.54
N ILE A 202 -29.05 -19.60 6.41
CA ILE A 202 -28.83 -19.41 7.85
C ILE A 202 -28.67 -20.81 8.44
N GLY A 203 -27.44 -21.22 8.73
CA GLY A 203 -27.13 -22.44 9.45
C GLY A 203 -26.73 -22.12 10.88
N GLY A 204 -27.66 -22.28 11.83
CA GLY A 204 -27.36 -22.28 13.25
C GLY A 204 -26.81 -23.62 13.73
N ARG A 205 -25.90 -23.57 14.69
CA ARG A 205 -25.86 -24.36 15.93
C ARG A 205 -24.91 -23.69 16.90
#